data_AF-A0A842F4F5-F1
#
_entry.id   AF-A0A842F4F5-F1
#
_cell.length_a   1.000
_cell.length_b   1.000
_cell.length_c   1.000
_cell.angle_alpha   90.00
_cell.angle_beta   90.00
_cell.angle_gamma   90.00
#
_symmetry.space_group_name_H-M   'P 1'
#
loop_
_entity.id
_entity.type
_entity.pdbx_description
1 polymer ?
#
loop_
_entity_poly.entity_id
_entity_poly.type
_entity_poly.pdbx_seq_one_letter_code
_entity_poly.pdbx_strand_id
1 'polypeptide(L)'
;MIIKIFLVFFIACSCVAVLFIAYNALLDRRTKKLAWIKFSMILLLTLIVTGVCIGVALWLIELPIVRWIAGVVDMIFFSFFHYLPKWALCIWFVLPLLCAWFFYFIRTLFYVAKSRLKYRKWKSRQLEQEEQENKTDLAKDDKASIHFLGTTLTLTKIKYNSILGLQRTYEIAKKQGLQISETETGYAAIFSNSEGLQELQAIFSQNSLPNDVVPNRPSLVLFDAKEVHCTTIKDAITKLSRGDTIG
;
A
#
# COMPACT_ATOMS: atom_id res chain seq x y z
N MET A 1 -10.44 -10.20 -44.83
CA MET A 1 -10.89 -10.92 -43.64
C MET A 1 -9.79 -10.97 -42.58
N ILE A 2 -8.55 -11.34 -42.93
CA ILE A 2 -7.44 -11.45 -41.98
C ILE A 2 -7.05 -10.08 -41.45
N ILE A 3 -6.92 -9.07 -42.32
CA ILE A 3 -6.61 -7.69 -41.89
C ILE A 3 -7.68 -7.14 -40.94
N LYS A 4 -8.96 -7.39 -41.23
CA LYS A 4 -10.08 -6.99 -40.35
C LYS A 4 -9.96 -7.63 -38.96
N ILE A 5 -9.62 -8.92 -38.90
CA ILE A 5 -9.42 -9.64 -37.64
C ILE A 5 -8.22 -9.05 -36.87
N PHE A 6 -7.09 -8.80 -37.54
CA PHE A 6 -5.91 -8.20 -36.90
C PHE A 6 -6.18 -6.80 -36.34
N LEU A 7 -6.88 -5.96 -37.09
CA LEU A 7 -7.17 -4.58 -36.70
C LEU A 7 -8.12 -4.51 -35.49
N VAL A 8 -9.18 -5.33 -35.50
CA VAL A 8 -10.09 -5.47 -34.36
C VAL A 8 -9.38 -6.06 -33.15
N PHE A 9 -8.55 -7.09 -33.36
CA PHE A 9 -7.75 -7.69 -32.28
C PHE A 9 -6.79 -6.69 -31.64
N PHE A 10 -6.09 -5.89 -32.45
CA PHE A 10 -5.16 -4.86 -31.97
C PHE A 10 -5.88 -3.78 -31.14
N ILE A 11 -7.04 -3.31 -31.61
CA ILE A 11 -7.85 -2.32 -30.88
C ILE A 11 -8.36 -2.91 -29.56
N ALA A 12 -8.82 -4.17 -29.57
CA ALA A 12 -9.27 -4.87 -28.37
C ALA A 12 -8.13 -5.07 -27.34
N CYS A 13 -6.95 -5.52 -27.78
CA CYS A 13 -5.78 -5.66 -26.90
C CYS A 13 -5.33 -4.31 -26.31
N SER A 14 -5.38 -3.25 -27.10
CA SER A 14 -5.06 -1.89 -26.63
C SER A 14 -6.04 -1.42 -25.55
N CYS A 15 -7.33 -1.68 -25.72
CA CYS A 15 -8.35 -1.40 -24.70
C CYS A 15 -8.08 -2.16 -23.39
N VAL A 16 -7.78 -3.46 -23.48
CA VAL A 16 -7.43 -4.28 -22.30
C VAL A 16 -6.18 -3.74 -21.60
N ALA A 17 -5.15 -3.34 -22.34
CA ALA A 17 -3.93 -2.76 -21.78
C ALA A 17 -4.22 -1.45 -21.03
N VAL A 18 -5.02 -0.55 -21.62
CA VAL A 18 -5.42 0.72 -20.98
C VAL A 18 -6.21 0.49 -19.70
N LEU A 19 -7.16 -0.45 -19.70
CA LEU A 19 -7.93 -0.83 -18.51
C LEU A 19 -7.03 -1.40 -17.42
N PHE A 20 -6.05 -2.22 -17.78
CA PHE A 20 -5.10 -2.81 -16.84
C PHE A 20 -4.18 -1.75 -16.20
N ILE A 21 -3.68 -0.80 -17.01
CA ILE A 21 -2.88 0.33 -16.52
C ILE A 21 -3.70 1.22 -15.58
N ALA A 22 -4.95 1.54 -15.95
CA ALA A 22 -5.85 2.33 -15.13
C ALA A 22 -6.19 1.63 -13.80
N TYR A 23 -6.36 0.30 -13.83
CA TYR A 23 -6.62 -0.50 -12.64
C TYR A 23 -5.42 -0.54 -11.69
N ASN A 24 -4.21 -0.74 -12.22
CA ASN A 24 -2.99 -0.71 -11.41
C ASN A 24 -2.75 0.67 -10.78
N ALA A 25 -3.03 1.75 -11.53
CA ALA A 25 -2.96 3.12 -11.00
C ALA A 25 -3.98 3.38 -9.88
N LEU A 26 -5.12 2.69 -9.89
CA LEU A 26 -6.13 2.77 -8.84
C LEU A 26 -5.70 2.02 -7.57
N LEU A 27 -5.06 0.86 -7.73
CA LEU A 27 -4.54 0.07 -6.59
C LEU A 27 -3.43 0.78 -5.82
N ASP A 28 -2.66 1.64 -6.48
CA ASP A 28 -1.47 2.28 -5.91
C ASP A 28 -1.78 3.52 -5.02
N ARG A 29 -3.02 4.02 -4.97
CA ARG A 29 -3.37 5.28 -4.24
C ARG A 29 -4.24 5.11 -2.99
N ARG A 30 -3.79 5.74 -1.90
CA ARG A 30 -4.34 5.74 -0.51
C ARG A 30 -5.77 6.28 -0.30
N THR A 31 -6.46 6.84 -1.30
CA THR A 31 -7.78 7.48 -1.12
C THR A 31 -8.91 6.66 -1.75
N LYS A 32 -9.62 5.89 -0.92
CA LYS A 32 -10.44 4.73 -1.35
C LYS A 32 -11.76 5.02 -2.08
N LYS A 33 -12.37 6.21 -2.02
CA LYS A 33 -13.73 6.43 -2.60
C LYS A 33 -13.74 7.25 -3.91
N LEU A 34 -12.99 8.36 -3.97
CA LEU A 34 -12.98 9.22 -5.16
C LEU A 34 -12.31 8.58 -6.39
N ALA A 35 -11.50 7.54 -6.18
CA ALA A 35 -10.79 6.82 -7.24
C ALA A 35 -11.72 5.89 -8.05
N TRP A 36 -12.73 5.27 -7.44
CA TRP A 36 -13.65 4.36 -8.15
C TRP A 36 -14.54 5.10 -9.14
N ILE A 37 -14.99 6.32 -8.81
CA ILE A 37 -15.77 7.16 -9.72
C ILE A 37 -14.93 7.55 -10.94
N LYS A 38 -13.67 7.94 -10.72
CA LYS A 38 -12.72 8.26 -11.80
C LYS A 38 -12.42 7.04 -12.68
N PHE A 39 -12.24 5.87 -12.08
CA PHE A 39 -12.03 4.63 -12.83
C PHE A 39 -13.26 4.22 -13.63
N SER A 40 -14.46 4.35 -13.06
CA SER A 40 -15.71 4.08 -13.77
C SER A 40 -15.89 5.02 -14.98
N MET A 41 -15.58 6.32 -14.82
CA MET A 41 -15.54 7.26 -15.94
C MET A 41 -14.50 6.88 -17.00
N ILE A 42 -13.29 6.51 -16.59
CA ILE A 42 -12.24 6.08 -17.52
C ILE A 42 -12.71 4.84 -18.28
N LEU A 43 -13.30 3.85 -17.61
CA LEU A 43 -13.80 2.63 -18.24
C LEU A 43 -14.89 2.93 -19.26
N LEU A 44 -15.86 3.79 -18.92
CA LEU A 44 -16.92 4.22 -19.84
C LEU A 44 -16.34 4.93 -21.06
N LEU A 45 -15.42 5.88 -20.85
CA LEU A 45 -14.76 6.62 -21.92
C LEU A 45 -13.95 5.68 -22.83
N THR A 46 -13.21 4.74 -22.23
CA THR A 46 -12.40 3.77 -22.98
C THR A 46 -13.30 2.88 -23.85
N LEU A 47 -14.45 2.46 -23.34
CA LEU A 47 -15.42 1.65 -24.09
C LEU A 47 -16.02 2.45 -25.27
N ILE A 48 -16.38 3.72 -25.05
CA ILE A 48 -16.89 4.60 -26.12
C ILE A 48 -15.82 4.80 -27.20
N VAL A 49 -14.60 5.17 -26.82
CA VAL A 49 -13.49 5.39 -27.76
C VAL A 49 -13.17 4.10 -28.53
N THR A 50 -13.15 2.95 -27.85
CA THR A 50 -12.93 1.64 -28.50
C THR A 50 -14.03 1.35 -29.52
N GLY A 51 -15.29 1.59 -29.18
CA GLY A 51 -16.42 1.42 -30.10
C GLY A 51 -16.31 2.32 -31.33
N VAL A 52 -15.94 3.59 -31.16
CA VAL A 52 -15.70 4.53 -32.26
C VAL A 52 -14.53 4.05 -33.13
N CYS A 53 -13.41 3.64 -32.54
CA CYS A 53 -12.26 3.14 -33.28
C CYS A 53 -12.59 1.87 -34.09
N ILE A 54 -13.38 0.95 -33.54
CA ILE A 54 -13.84 -0.23 -34.28
C ILE A 54 -14.75 0.20 -35.43
N GLY A 55 -15.71 1.11 -35.20
CA GLY A 55 -16.60 1.61 -36.25
C GLY A 55 -15.84 2.28 -37.39
N VAL A 56 -14.89 3.16 -37.07
CA VAL A 56 -14.02 3.84 -38.04
C VAL A 56 -13.14 2.84 -38.79
N ALA A 57 -12.56 1.86 -38.10
CA ALA A 57 -11.77 0.82 -38.73
C ALA A 57 -12.57 -0.03 -39.72
N LEU A 58 -13.81 -0.40 -39.36
CA LEU A 58 -14.71 -1.13 -40.26
C LEU A 58 -15.06 -0.32 -41.50
N TRP A 59 -15.38 0.96 -41.33
CA TRP A 59 -15.67 1.86 -42.43
C TRP A 59 -14.46 2.07 -43.36
N LEU A 60 -13.27 2.26 -42.81
CA LEU A 60 -12.02 2.37 -43.57
C LEU A 60 -11.74 1.14 -44.45
N ILE A 61 -12.08 -0.05 -43.97
CA ILE A 61 -11.89 -1.31 -44.70
C ILE A 61 -12.84 -1.42 -45.90
N GLU A 62 -13.98 -0.74 -45.88
CA GLU A 62 -14.96 -0.74 -46.98
C GLU A 62 -14.57 0.18 -48.14
N LEU A 63 -13.63 1.10 -47.93
CA LEU A 63 -13.12 1.96 -49.01
C LEU A 63 -12.51 1.12 -50.14
N PRO A 64 -12.78 1.45 -51.42
CA PRO A 64 -12.45 0.59 -52.55
C PRO A 64 -10.96 0.27 -52.67
N ILE A 65 -10.10 1.25 -52.40
CA ILE A 65 -8.63 1.08 -52.45
C ILE A 65 -8.16 0.15 -51.32
N VAL A 66 -8.64 0.38 -50.09
CA VAL A 66 -8.26 -0.41 -48.91
C VAL A 66 -8.77 -1.83 -49.05
N ARG A 67 -9.98 -2.02 -49.58
CA ARG A 67 -10.58 -3.33 -49.86
C ARG A 67 -9.77 -4.11 -50.89
N TRP A 68 -9.29 -3.46 -51.95
CA TRP A 68 -8.45 -4.10 -52.95
C TRP A 68 -7.10 -4.54 -52.37
N ILE A 69 -6.41 -3.65 -51.66
CA ILE A 69 -5.15 -3.95 -50.96
C ILE A 69 -5.36 -5.09 -49.96
N ALA A 70 -6.44 -5.03 -49.18
CA ALA A 70 -6.76 -6.06 -48.20
C ALA A 70 -7.02 -7.41 -48.85
N GLY A 71 -7.67 -7.44 -50.02
CA GLY A 71 -7.89 -8.66 -50.80
C GLY A 71 -6.59 -9.27 -51.31
N VAL A 72 -5.65 -8.46 -51.80
CA VAL A 72 -4.33 -8.93 -52.25
C VAL A 72 -3.55 -9.53 -51.08
N VAL A 73 -3.53 -8.84 -49.94
CA VAL A 73 -2.84 -9.32 -48.74
C VAL A 73 -3.49 -10.60 -48.20
N ASP A 74 -4.82 -10.64 -48.10
CA ASP A 74 -5.56 -11.84 -47.70
C ASP A 74 -5.23 -13.02 -48.63
N MET A 75 -5.14 -12.80 -49.95
CA MET A 75 -4.80 -13.84 -50.92
C MET A 75 -3.38 -14.38 -50.68
N ILE A 76 -2.39 -13.51 -50.49
CA ILE A 76 -1.00 -13.92 -50.21
C ILE A 76 -0.94 -14.74 -48.91
N PHE A 77 -1.57 -14.24 -47.85
CA PHE A 77 -1.61 -14.96 -46.58
C PHE A 77 -2.36 -16.28 -46.71
N PHE A 78 -3.51 -16.31 -47.38
CA PHE A 78 -4.29 -17.53 -47.55
C PHE A 78 -3.51 -18.58 -48.34
N SER A 79 -2.83 -18.18 -49.42
CA SER A 79 -1.94 -19.06 -50.18
C SER A 79 -0.78 -19.59 -49.32
N PHE A 80 -0.17 -18.73 -48.49
CA PHE A 80 0.90 -19.13 -47.57
C PHE A 80 0.40 -20.10 -46.47
N PHE A 81 -0.73 -19.81 -45.84
CA PHE A 81 -1.33 -20.65 -44.80
C PHE A 81 -1.88 -21.97 -45.35
N HIS A 82 -2.28 -22.02 -46.62
CA HIS A 82 -2.72 -23.26 -47.27
C HIS A 82 -1.54 -24.15 -47.66
N TYR A 83 -0.39 -23.55 -47.99
CA TYR A 83 0.83 -24.27 -48.34
C TYR A 83 1.47 -24.98 -47.13
N LEU A 84 1.35 -24.41 -45.93
CA LEU A 84 1.89 -24.99 -44.71
C LEU A 84 0.90 -25.95 -44.04
N PRO A 85 1.36 -27.11 -43.53
CA PRO A 85 0.51 -27.98 -42.74
C PRO A 85 0.04 -27.25 -41.48
N LYS A 86 -1.28 -27.30 -41.22
CA LYS A 86 -1.93 -26.57 -40.10
C LYS A 86 -1.24 -26.80 -38.74
N TRP A 87 -0.69 -27.99 -38.52
CA TRP A 87 0.07 -28.33 -37.33
C TRP A 87 1.38 -27.53 -37.19
N ALA A 88 2.12 -27.31 -38.28
CA ALA A 88 3.35 -26.53 -38.26
C ALA A 88 3.09 -25.06 -37.93
N LEU A 89 1.99 -24.50 -38.44
CA LEU A 89 1.54 -23.15 -38.12
C LEU A 89 1.15 -22.99 -36.64
N CYS A 90 0.39 -23.94 -36.10
CA CYS A 90 0.08 -23.96 -34.66
C CYS A 90 1.35 -24.03 -33.82
N ILE A 91 2.31 -24.90 -34.17
CA ILE A 91 3.57 -25.01 -33.44
C ILE A 91 4.34 -23.69 -33.54
N TRP A 92 4.42 -23.07 -34.72
CA TRP A 92 5.19 -21.84 -34.92
C TRP A 92 4.66 -20.64 -34.15
N PHE A 93 3.33 -20.48 -34.06
CA PHE A 93 2.72 -19.32 -33.40
C PHE A 93 2.36 -19.57 -31.93
N VAL A 94 1.87 -20.75 -31.60
CA VAL A 94 1.35 -21.04 -30.25
C VAL A 94 2.48 -21.48 -29.32
N LEU A 95 3.46 -22.25 -29.80
CA LEU A 95 4.52 -22.78 -28.94
C LEU A 95 5.42 -21.68 -28.34
N PRO A 96 5.91 -20.66 -29.09
CA PRO A 96 6.72 -19.60 -28.50
C PRO A 96 5.94 -18.78 -27.47
N LEU A 97 4.65 -18.54 -27.72
CA LEU A 97 3.77 -17.83 -26.80
C LEU A 97 3.56 -18.62 -25.50
N LEU A 98 3.29 -19.93 -25.62
CA LEU A 98 3.17 -20.84 -24.47
C LEU A 98 4.47 -20.93 -23.68
N CYS A 99 5.62 -21.03 -24.35
CA CYS A 99 6.93 -21.02 -23.69
C CYS A 99 7.17 -19.71 -22.92
N ALA A 100 6.83 -18.57 -23.51
CA ALA A 100 6.94 -17.27 -22.83
C ALA A 100 6.02 -17.21 -21.60
N TRP A 101 4.75 -17.62 -21.75
CA TRP A 101 3.81 -17.70 -20.62
C TRP A 101 4.32 -18.61 -19.50
N PHE A 102 4.82 -19.79 -19.85
CA PHE A 102 5.37 -20.74 -18.90
C PHE A 102 6.59 -20.17 -18.16
N PHE A 103 7.49 -19.49 -18.88
CA PHE A 103 8.63 -18.81 -18.28
C PHE A 103 8.21 -17.71 -17.29
N TYR A 104 7.26 -16.85 -17.67
CA TYR A 104 6.76 -15.80 -16.78
C TYR A 104 5.99 -16.36 -15.58
N PHE A 105 5.24 -17.44 -15.77
CA PHE A 105 4.53 -18.13 -14.70
C PHE A 105 5.51 -18.67 -13.64
N ILE A 106 6.55 -19.38 -14.08
CA ILE A 106 7.62 -19.87 -13.19
C ILE A 106 8.30 -18.71 -12.45
N ARG A 107 8.68 -17.65 -13.18
CA ARG A 107 9.32 -16.47 -12.57
C ARG A 107 8.43 -15.82 -11.50
N THR A 108 7.14 -15.76 -11.74
CA THR A 108 6.15 -15.22 -10.79
C THR A 108 6.05 -16.11 -9.55
N LEU A 109 5.98 -17.43 -9.72
CA LEU A 109 5.99 -18.39 -8.59
C LEU A 109 7.25 -18.25 -7.73
N PHE A 110 8.43 -18.18 -8.34
CA PHE A 110 9.69 -17.97 -7.61
C PHE A 110 9.71 -16.65 -6.85
N TYR A 111 9.22 -15.56 -7.48
CA TYR A 111 9.14 -14.26 -6.84
C TYR A 111 8.22 -14.29 -5.60
N VAL A 112 7.03 -14.90 -5.73
CA VAL A 112 6.08 -15.06 -4.63
C VAL A 112 6.67 -15.93 -3.51
N ALA A 113 7.33 -17.05 -3.85
CA ALA A 113 7.97 -17.92 -2.87
C ALA A 113 9.08 -17.17 -2.10
N LYS A 114 9.95 -16.44 -2.80
CA LYS A 114 11.02 -15.63 -2.20
C LYS A 114 10.45 -14.53 -1.30
N SER A 115 9.37 -13.88 -1.73
CA SER A 115 8.68 -12.85 -0.95
C SER A 115 8.08 -13.43 0.34
N ARG A 116 7.42 -14.59 0.28
CA ARG A 116 6.89 -15.29 1.46
C ARG A 116 7.98 -15.71 2.43
N LEU A 117 9.13 -16.19 1.93
CA LEU A 117 10.29 -16.52 2.76
C LEU A 117 10.87 -15.28 3.46
N LYS A 118 10.99 -14.16 2.74
CA LYS A 118 11.43 -12.89 3.30
C LYS A 118 10.48 -12.38 4.38
N TYR A 119 9.18 -12.48 4.15
CA TYR A 119 8.15 -12.13 5.14
C TYR A 119 8.23 -13.01 6.39
N ARG A 120 8.41 -14.33 6.24
CA ARG A 120 8.60 -15.24 7.38
C ARG A 120 9.84 -14.89 8.20
N LYS A 121 10.98 -14.63 7.56
CA LYS A 121 12.22 -14.20 8.24
C LYS A 121 12.08 -12.85 8.92
N TRP A 122 11.34 -11.92 8.32
CA TRP A 122 11.05 -10.63 8.95
C TRP A 122 10.15 -10.80 10.18
N LYS A 123 9.11 -11.64 10.09
CA LYS A 123 8.19 -11.94 11.19
C LYS A 123 8.90 -12.61 12.37
N SER A 124 9.80 -13.57 12.12
CA SER A 124 10.55 -14.24 13.19
C SER A 124 11.47 -13.26 13.92
N ARG A 125 12.17 -12.37 13.19
CA ARG A 125 13.02 -11.33 13.81
C ARG A 125 12.22 -10.34 14.66
N GLN A 126 11.01 -9.99 14.25
CA GLN A 126 10.13 -9.12 15.04
C GLN A 126 9.68 -9.81 16.33
N LEU A 127 9.32 -11.11 16.27
CA LEU A 127 8.97 -11.91 17.45
C LEU A 127 10.16 -12.06 18.42
N GLU A 128 11.35 -12.35 17.89
CA GLU A 128 12.59 -12.44 18.69
C GLU A 128 12.95 -11.10 19.34
N GLN A 129 12.77 -9.98 18.63
CA GLN A 129 12.94 -8.64 19.19
C GLN A 129 11.91 -8.36 20.29
N GLU A 130 10.64 -8.71 20.11
CA GLU A 130 9.60 -8.52 21.12
C GLU A 130 9.82 -9.40 22.37
N GLU A 131 10.38 -10.61 22.20
CA GLU A 131 10.77 -11.47 23.33
C GLU A 131 12.02 -10.96 24.05
N GLN A 132 13.02 -10.43 23.32
CA GLN A 132 14.20 -9.82 23.92
C GLN A 132 13.88 -8.51 24.63
N GLU A 133 13.01 -7.68 24.05
CA GLU A 133 12.51 -6.44 24.65
C GLU A 133 11.71 -6.79 25.91
N ASN A 134 10.77 -7.76 25.85
CA ASN A 134 10.09 -8.27 27.05
C ASN A 134 11.04 -8.80 28.13
N LYS A 135 12.08 -9.55 27.76
CA LYS A 135 13.08 -10.08 28.73
C LYS A 135 13.98 -8.99 29.29
N THR A 136 14.26 -7.94 28.52
CA THR A 136 15.05 -6.79 28.96
C THR A 136 14.21 -5.87 29.84
N ASP A 137 12.92 -5.72 29.55
CA ASP A 137 11.94 -5.01 30.38
C ASP A 137 11.75 -5.75 31.72
N LEU A 138 11.60 -7.09 31.69
CA LEU A 138 11.55 -7.93 32.90
C LEU A 138 12.86 -7.94 33.71
N ALA A 139 14.00 -7.61 33.10
CA ALA A 139 15.30 -7.50 33.78
C ALA A 139 15.63 -6.05 34.21
N LYS A 140 14.87 -5.06 33.77
CA LYS A 140 14.98 -3.64 34.18
C LYS A 140 14.02 -3.27 35.31
N ASP A 141 13.16 -4.19 35.75
CA ASP A 141 12.20 -4.03 36.85
C ASP A 141 12.84 -3.86 38.25
N ASP A 142 14.18 -3.79 38.32
CA ASP A 142 14.96 -3.47 39.53
C ASP A 142 15.47 -2.01 39.58
N LYS A 143 14.96 -1.10 38.73
CA LYS A 143 15.24 0.35 38.83
C LYS A 143 14.07 1.13 39.42
N ALA A 144 13.88 0.97 40.73
CA ALA A 144 13.07 1.88 41.54
C ALA A 144 13.68 3.30 41.53
N SER A 145 13.05 4.24 40.81
CA SER A 145 12.99 5.69 41.10
C SER A 145 12.47 6.57 39.94
N ILE A 146 12.30 6.05 38.72
CA ILE A 146 11.87 6.83 37.54
C ILE A 146 10.37 6.61 37.24
N HIS A 147 9.86 5.40 37.43
CA HIS A 147 8.47 5.03 37.15
C HIS A 147 7.60 5.22 38.40
N PHE A 148 7.01 6.42 38.53
CA PHE A 148 6.21 6.83 39.70
C PHE A 148 4.70 6.63 39.53
N LEU A 149 4.22 6.34 38.32
CA LEU A 149 2.80 6.05 38.11
C LEU A 149 2.52 4.63 38.60
N GLY A 150 1.75 4.51 39.70
CA GLY A 150 1.37 3.22 40.27
C GLY A 150 0.65 2.30 39.26
N THR A 151 0.61 1.01 39.60
CA THR A 151 0.07 -0.13 38.82
C THR A 151 -1.40 -0.06 38.41
N THR A 152 -2.08 1.08 38.62
CA THR A 152 -3.51 1.31 38.34
C THR A 152 -3.83 1.76 36.92
N LEU A 153 -2.83 2.08 36.09
CA LEU A 153 -3.04 2.50 34.71
C LEU A 153 -2.88 1.33 33.74
N THR A 154 -3.82 1.18 32.80
CA THR A 154 -3.68 0.26 31.66
C THR A 154 -2.59 0.75 30.74
N LEU A 155 -1.36 0.30 30.98
CA LEU A 155 -0.22 0.53 30.13
C LEU A 155 -0.38 -0.24 28.82
N THR A 156 -0.24 0.50 27.72
CA THR A 156 -0.28 -0.05 26.36
C THR A 156 1.12 0.01 25.79
N LYS A 157 1.57 -1.04 25.12
CA LYS A 157 2.89 -1.01 24.45
C LYS A 157 2.82 -0.09 23.24
N ILE A 158 3.48 1.07 23.31
CA ILE A 158 3.50 2.07 22.23
C ILE A 158 4.88 2.10 21.57
N LYS A 159 4.96 1.74 20.29
CA LYS A 159 6.18 1.95 19.48
C LYS A 159 6.21 3.39 18.95
N TYR A 160 6.52 4.36 19.81
CA TYR A 160 6.55 5.79 19.44
C TYR A 160 7.73 6.15 18.52
N ASN A 161 8.82 5.36 18.52
CA ASN A 161 10.01 5.52 17.67
C ASN A 161 9.85 5.04 16.22
N SER A 162 8.63 4.67 15.80
CA SER A 162 8.34 4.22 14.44
C SER A 162 7.20 5.05 13.85
N ILE A 163 7.35 5.54 12.63
CA ILE A 163 6.28 6.27 11.92
C ILE A 163 4.99 5.45 11.90
N LEU A 164 5.09 4.15 11.60
CA LEU A 164 3.94 3.26 11.54
C LEU A 164 3.36 3.00 12.93
N GLY A 165 4.21 2.89 13.95
CA GLY A 165 3.80 2.71 15.35
C GLY A 165 3.04 3.93 15.86
N LEU A 166 3.62 5.13 15.72
CA LEU A 166 3.00 6.39 16.10
C LEU A 166 1.66 6.62 15.38
N GLN A 167 1.58 6.33 14.08
CA GLN A 167 0.32 6.43 13.32
C GLN A 167 -0.74 5.46 13.82
N ARG A 168 -0.38 4.22 14.14
CA ARG A 168 -1.32 3.23 14.69
C ARG A 168 -1.81 3.65 16.06
N THR A 169 -0.91 4.05 16.95
CA THR A 169 -1.27 4.48 18.30
C THR A 169 -2.12 5.75 18.28
N TYR A 170 -1.84 6.69 17.37
CA TYR A 170 -2.68 7.86 17.16
C TYR A 170 -4.11 7.49 16.71
N GLU A 171 -4.27 6.52 15.80
CA GLU A 171 -5.58 6.03 15.38
C GLU A 171 -6.33 5.26 16.49
N ILE A 172 -5.61 4.60 17.39
CA ILE A 172 -6.18 3.95 18.58
C ILE A 172 -6.62 5.02 19.60
N ALA A 173 -5.77 6.01 19.86
CA ALA A 173 -6.07 7.14 20.74
C ALA A 173 -7.31 7.94 20.27
N LYS A 174 -7.59 7.98 18.96
CA LYS A 174 -8.84 8.59 18.45
C LYS A 174 -10.11 7.89 18.90
N LYS A 175 -10.02 6.59 19.19
CA LYS A 175 -11.16 5.77 19.56
C LYS A 175 -11.24 5.52 21.07
N GLN A 176 -10.09 5.44 21.73
CA GLN A 176 -9.96 5.02 23.12
C GLN A 176 -9.48 6.14 24.05
N GLY A 177 -9.21 7.34 23.53
CA GLY A 177 -8.80 8.49 24.35
C GLY A 177 -7.29 8.58 24.51
N LEU A 178 -6.80 8.17 25.67
CA LEU A 178 -5.39 8.22 26.04
C LEU A 178 -4.72 6.86 25.83
N GLN A 179 -3.47 6.89 25.37
CA GLN A 179 -2.60 5.71 25.32
C GLN A 179 -1.30 6.08 26.02
N ILE A 180 -0.93 5.33 27.06
CA ILE A 180 0.31 5.53 27.82
C ILE A 180 1.15 4.28 27.71
N SER A 181 2.46 4.46 27.49
CA SER A 181 3.47 3.42 27.51
C SER A 181 4.60 3.84 28.42
N GLU A 182 5.22 2.87 29.08
CA GLU A 182 6.51 3.06 29.71
C GLU A 182 7.60 3.19 28.66
N THR A 183 8.62 3.97 28.99
CA THR A 183 9.83 4.18 28.23
C THR A 183 11.05 4.09 29.15
N GLU A 184 12.25 4.03 28.60
CA GLU A 184 13.48 3.94 29.40
C GLU A 184 13.71 5.14 30.33
N THR A 185 13.12 6.29 30.01
CA THR A 185 13.32 7.58 30.71
C THR A 185 12.06 8.12 31.39
N GLY A 186 11.01 7.31 31.54
CA GLY A 186 9.73 7.73 32.12
C GLY A 186 8.56 7.17 31.31
N TYR A 187 7.64 8.02 30.86
CA TYR A 187 6.42 7.63 30.18
C TYR A 187 6.21 8.38 28.86
N ALA A 188 5.60 7.70 27.88
CA ALA A 188 5.13 8.27 26.63
C ALA A 188 3.60 8.18 26.58
N ALA A 189 2.94 9.34 26.55
CA ALA A 189 1.49 9.46 26.37
C ALA A 189 1.13 10.03 25.00
N ILE A 190 0.13 9.46 24.35
CA ILE A 190 -0.45 9.97 23.11
C ILE A 190 -1.95 10.17 23.33
N PHE A 191 -2.42 11.39 23.09
CA PHE A 191 -3.84 11.72 23.09
C PHE A 191 -4.24 12.37 21.77
N SER A 192 -5.53 12.29 21.43
CA SER A 192 -6.05 12.85 20.18
C SER A 192 -7.40 13.52 20.28
N ASN A 193 -8.13 13.31 21.37
CA ASN A 193 -9.44 13.86 21.67
C ASN A 193 -9.41 14.59 23.02
N SER A 194 -10.49 15.31 23.33
CA SER A 194 -10.64 16.03 24.60
C SER A 194 -10.68 15.11 25.82
N GLU A 195 -11.26 13.91 25.67
CA GLU A 195 -11.33 12.89 26.73
C GLU A 195 -9.93 12.44 27.15
N GLY A 196 -9.07 12.07 26.19
CA GLY A 196 -7.69 11.68 26.48
C GLY A 196 -6.83 12.81 27.03
N LEU A 197 -7.14 14.06 26.69
CA LEU A 197 -6.50 15.23 27.30
C LEU A 197 -6.92 15.41 28.76
N GLN A 198 -8.21 15.23 29.07
CA GLN A 198 -8.72 15.27 30.45
C GLN A 198 -8.13 14.15 31.30
N GLU A 199 -8.02 12.93 30.76
CA GLU A 199 -7.37 11.79 31.41
C GLU A 199 -5.89 12.10 31.71
N LEU A 200 -5.17 12.67 30.75
CA LEU A 200 -3.76 13.03 30.93
C LEU A 200 -3.57 14.15 31.98
N GLN A 201 -4.43 15.17 31.96
CA GLN A 201 -4.43 16.23 32.97
C GLN A 201 -4.78 15.72 34.38
N ALA A 202 -5.69 14.75 34.48
CA ALA A 202 -6.00 14.10 35.76
C ALA A 202 -4.77 13.37 36.30
N ILE A 203 -4.03 12.64 35.45
CA ILE A 203 -2.79 11.96 35.82
C ILE A 203 -1.72 12.96 36.26
N PHE A 204 -1.55 14.06 35.51
CA PHE A 204 -0.57 15.08 35.85
C PHE A 204 -0.91 15.78 37.17
N SER A 205 -2.19 16.07 37.41
CA SER A 205 -2.67 16.67 38.66
C SER A 205 -2.48 15.75 39.87
N GLN A 206 -2.71 14.44 39.70
CA GLN A 206 -2.50 13.45 40.76
C GLN A 206 -1.02 13.29 41.14
N ASN A 207 -0.11 13.55 40.20
CA ASN A 207 1.33 13.34 40.38
C ASN A 207 2.13 14.65 40.47
N SER A 208 1.46 15.79 40.67
CA SER A 208 2.07 17.12 40.81
C SER A 208 2.97 17.54 39.62
N LEU A 209 2.61 17.12 38.40
CA LEU A 209 3.29 17.53 37.16
C LEU A 209 2.69 18.82 36.60
N PRO A 210 3.49 19.65 35.90
CA PRO A 210 3.01 20.90 35.33
C PRO A 210 2.02 20.65 34.18
N ASN A 211 0.75 20.98 34.40
CA ASN A 211 -0.33 20.86 33.41
C ASN A 211 -0.21 21.87 32.25
N ASP A 212 0.43 23.01 32.49
CA ASP A 212 0.49 24.15 31.57
C ASP A 212 1.27 23.85 30.28
N VAL A 213 2.07 22.78 30.30
CA VAL A 213 2.94 22.36 29.19
C VAL A 213 2.17 21.55 28.14
N VAL A 214 1.02 20.97 28.49
CA VAL A 214 0.25 20.10 27.59
C VAL A 214 -0.61 20.94 26.64
N PRO A 215 -0.33 20.96 25.33
CA PRO A 215 -1.05 21.82 24.40
C PRO A 215 -2.43 21.24 24.07
N ASN A 216 -3.42 22.10 23.81
CA ASN A 216 -4.78 21.69 23.40
C ASN A 216 -4.85 21.23 21.93
N ARG A 217 -3.96 20.31 21.55
CA ARG A 217 -3.87 19.71 20.20
C ARG A 217 -3.23 18.32 20.30
N PRO A 218 -3.55 17.40 19.38
CA PRO A 218 -3.03 16.03 19.44
C PRO A 218 -1.50 15.99 19.45
N SER A 219 -0.95 15.44 20.52
CA SER A 219 0.48 15.49 20.80
C SER A 219 0.96 14.18 21.44
N LEU A 220 2.23 13.90 21.20
CA LEU A 220 3.02 12.94 21.96
C LEU A 220 3.64 13.71 23.13
N VAL A 221 3.43 13.21 24.35
CA VAL A 221 3.94 13.77 25.59
C VAL A 221 4.88 12.75 26.20
N LEU A 222 6.17 13.09 26.23
CA LEU A 222 7.18 12.35 26.99
C LEU A 222 7.30 13.03 28.35
N PHE A 223 7.14 12.30 29.43
CA PHE A 223 7.22 12.87 30.76
C PHE A 223 7.86 11.93 31.77
N ASP A 224 8.61 12.53 32.68
CA ASP A 224 9.21 11.90 33.86
C ASP A 224 8.81 12.71 35.10
N ALA A 225 9.24 12.31 36.30
CA ALA A 225 8.95 13.00 37.56
C ALA A 225 9.44 14.47 37.61
N LYS A 226 10.28 14.89 36.65
CA LYS A 226 10.92 16.21 36.63
C LYS A 226 10.67 17.02 35.36
N GLU A 227 10.51 16.37 34.21
CA GLU A 227 10.46 17.04 32.91
C GLU A 227 9.28 16.55 32.08
N VAL A 228 8.68 17.48 31.33
CA VAL A 228 7.57 17.21 30.40
C VAL A 228 7.94 17.79 29.04
N HIS A 229 8.01 16.93 28.04
CA HIS A 229 8.28 17.29 26.64
C HIS A 229 7.08 16.96 25.76
N CYS A 230 6.48 17.98 25.18
CA CYS A 230 5.35 17.83 24.27
C CYS A 230 5.79 18.08 22.81
N THR A 231 5.58 17.10 21.94
CA THR A 231 5.78 17.25 20.50
C THR A 231 4.47 16.94 19.78
N THR A 232 4.04 17.78 18.84
CA THR A 232 2.82 17.48 18.08
C THR A 232 3.00 16.21 17.25
N ILE A 233 1.92 15.45 17.02
CA ILE A 233 2.02 14.21 16.24
C ILE A 233 2.57 14.48 14.82
N LYS A 234 2.23 15.62 14.22
CA LYS A 234 2.74 16.02 12.91
C LYS A 234 4.25 16.25 12.92
N ASP A 235 4.76 16.93 13.95
CA ASP A 235 6.18 17.21 14.08
C ASP A 235 6.97 15.94 14.43
N ALA A 236 6.41 15.08 15.29
CA ALA A 236 6.99 13.77 15.62
C ALA A 236 7.14 12.88 14.38
N ILE A 237 6.11 12.79 13.52
CA ILE A 237 6.20 12.07 12.24
C ILE A 237 7.27 12.69 11.33
N THR A 238 7.35 14.02 11.30
CA THR A 238 8.31 14.72 10.45
C THR A 238 9.75 14.46 10.92
N LYS A 239 10.03 14.52 12.23
CA LYS A 239 11.33 14.16 12.82
C LYS A 239 11.72 12.72 12.51
N LEU A 240 10.82 11.76 12.73
CA LEU A 240 11.09 10.35 12.40
C LEU A 240 11.31 10.13 10.90
N SER A 241 10.64 10.89 10.03
CA SER A 241 10.87 10.80 8.58
C SER A 241 12.25 11.29 8.14
N ARG A 242 12.89 12.16 8.95
CA ARG A 242 14.26 12.64 8.76
C ARG A 242 15.32 11.73 9.37
N GLY A 243 14.91 10.74 10.18
CA GLY A 243 15.80 9.87 10.93
C GLY A 243 16.18 10.40 12.31
N ASP A 244 15.56 11.50 12.76
CA ASP A 244 15.80 12.07 14.08
C ASP A 244 15.10 11.24 15.17
N THR A 245 15.72 11.16 16.36
CA THR A 245 15.10 10.55 17.54
C THR A 245 14.05 11.47 18.16
N ILE A 246 12.99 10.88 18.72
CA ILE A 246 12.02 11.61 19.54
C ILE A 246 12.40 11.38 21.00
N GLY A 247 13.04 12.39 21.59
CA GLY A 247 13.70 12.30 22.90
C GLY A 247 15.02 13.02 22.81
#